data_AF-A0A9R0RW29-F1
#
_entry.id   AF-A0A9R0RW29-F1
#
_cell.length_a   1.000
_cell.length_b   1.000
_cell.length_c   1.000
_cell.angle_alpha   90.00
_cell.angle_beta   90.00
_cell.angle_gamma   90.00
#
_symmetry.space_group_name_H-M   'P 1'
#
loop_
_entity.id
_entity.type
_entity.pdbx_description
1 polymer ?
#
loop_
_entity_poly.entity_id
_entity_poly.type
_entity_poly.pdbx_seq_one_letter_code
_entity_poly.pdbx_strand_id
1 'polypeptide(L)'
;MAAPPLPSAYMPDLPAVPEWLNKGDNAWQLTAATFVGIQSMPGLVVLYGSIVKKKWAVNSAFMALYAYASTLIVWVLLAFRMAFGDRLLPFWGKAGPALTGDFLVARASFPATAHYGAGGALEVAPTQPYYPEATLVLFQFQLAAITLVLLAGALLGRMNIKAWMAFTPLWLLLSYTVCAFSLWGGGFLYHWGVIDYSGGYVIHVSSGVAGFTAAYWVRRDSRPTTSCS
;
A
#
# COMPACT_ATOMS: atom_id res chain seq x y z
N MET A 1 -11.97 -33.07 -37.70
CA MET A 1 -11.59 -31.73 -37.22
C MET A 1 -12.04 -31.67 -35.76
N ALA A 2 -11.12 -31.71 -34.80
CA ALA A 2 -11.46 -31.70 -33.38
C ALA A 2 -12.08 -30.34 -33.00
N ALA A 3 -13.15 -30.34 -32.20
CA ALA A 3 -13.74 -29.10 -31.71
C ALA A 3 -12.69 -28.31 -30.90
N PRO A 4 -12.70 -26.97 -30.95
CA PRO A 4 -11.83 -26.17 -30.12
C PRO A 4 -12.07 -26.52 -28.64
N PRO A 5 -11.03 -26.59 -27.80
CA PRO A 5 -11.20 -26.86 -26.39
C PRO A 5 -12.14 -25.82 -25.79
N LEU A 6 -13.16 -26.29 -25.07
CA LEU A 6 -14.09 -25.41 -24.35
C LEU A 6 -13.30 -24.56 -23.35
N PRO A 7 -13.58 -23.25 -23.22
CA PRO A 7 -12.98 -22.44 -22.17
C PRO A 7 -13.21 -23.08 -20.79
N SER A 8 -12.23 -23.01 -19.89
CA SER A 8 -12.25 -23.66 -18.57
C SER A 8 -13.49 -23.35 -17.73
N ALA A 9 -14.13 -22.20 -17.97
CA ALA A 9 -15.37 -21.79 -17.32
C ALA A 9 -16.61 -22.61 -17.71
N TYR A 10 -16.57 -23.37 -18.81
CA TYR A 10 -17.66 -24.19 -19.33
C TYR A 10 -17.37 -25.70 -19.23
N MET A 11 -16.28 -26.07 -18.58
CA MET A 11 -15.98 -27.48 -18.33
C MET A 11 -16.96 -28.02 -17.27
N PRO A 12 -17.48 -29.25 -17.46
CA PRO A 12 -18.38 -29.89 -16.49
C PRO A 12 -17.70 -30.07 -15.12
N ASP A 13 -16.37 -30.21 -15.11
CA ASP A 13 -15.53 -30.18 -13.93
C ASP A 13 -14.90 -28.78 -13.80
N LEU A 14 -15.55 -27.90 -13.03
CA LEU A 14 -14.94 -26.63 -12.65
C LEU A 14 -13.66 -26.91 -11.84
N PRO A 15 -12.58 -26.13 -12.02
CA PRO A 15 -11.37 -26.30 -11.21
C PRO A 15 -11.75 -26.28 -9.73
N ALA A 16 -11.42 -27.37 -9.04
CA ALA A 16 -11.71 -27.51 -7.62
C ALA A 16 -11.12 -26.31 -6.87
N VAL A 17 -11.89 -25.77 -5.92
CA VAL A 17 -11.38 -24.79 -4.97
C VAL A 17 -10.12 -25.37 -4.33
N PRO A 18 -8.97 -24.67 -4.40
CA PRO A 18 -7.74 -25.19 -3.83
C PRO A 18 -7.91 -25.50 -2.34
N GLU A 19 -7.33 -26.61 -1.87
CA GLU A 19 -7.49 -27.08 -0.48
C GLU A 19 -7.02 -26.04 0.55
N TRP A 20 -6.03 -25.22 0.20
CA TRP A 20 -5.52 -24.14 1.04
C TRP A 20 -6.46 -22.93 1.12
N LEU A 21 -7.49 -22.81 0.29
CA LEU A 21 -8.32 -21.60 0.24
C LEU A 21 -9.42 -21.64 1.30
N ASN A 22 -9.27 -20.80 2.33
CA ASN A 22 -10.33 -20.57 3.30
C ASN A 22 -11.22 -19.39 2.85
N LYS A 23 -12.50 -19.69 2.59
CA LYS A 23 -13.48 -18.68 2.14
C LYS A 23 -13.77 -17.62 3.22
N GLY A 24 -13.75 -17.99 4.49
CA GLY A 24 -13.98 -17.09 5.62
C GLY A 24 -12.85 -16.07 5.78
N ASP A 25 -11.60 -16.54 5.77
CA ASP A 25 -10.43 -15.68 5.84
C ASP A 25 -10.39 -14.69 4.68
N ASN A 26 -10.67 -15.19 3.46
CA ASN A 26 -10.73 -14.35 2.27
C ASN A 26 -11.85 -13.28 2.36
N ALA A 27 -13.05 -13.68 2.76
CA ALA A 27 -14.19 -12.77 2.90
C ALA A 27 -13.95 -11.69 3.96
N TRP A 28 -13.39 -12.08 5.11
CA TRP A 28 -13.04 -11.14 6.16
C TRP A 28 -11.97 -10.16 5.70
N GLN A 29 -10.93 -10.65 5.03
CA GLN A 29 -9.84 -9.80 4.56
C GLN A 29 -10.30 -8.78 3.51
N LEU A 30 -11.18 -9.16 2.59
CA LEU A 30 -11.81 -8.24 1.63
C LEU A 30 -12.72 -7.22 2.32
N THR A 31 -13.48 -7.64 3.34
CA THR A 31 -14.33 -6.75 4.14
C THR A 31 -13.48 -5.73 4.89
N ALA A 32 -12.40 -6.19 5.54
CA ALA A 32 -11.45 -5.33 6.24
C ALA A 32 -10.79 -4.33 5.27
N ALA A 33 -10.36 -4.78 4.09
CA ALA A 33 -9.84 -3.89 3.05
C ALA A 33 -10.86 -2.81 2.67
N THR A 34 -12.13 -3.19 2.54
CA THR A 34 -13.20 -2.23 2.20
C THR A 34 -13.39 -1.18 3.30
N PHE A 35 -13.36 -1.56 4.58
CA PHE A 35 -13.48 -0.61 5.68
C PHE A 35 -12.32 0.39 5.73
N VAL A 36 -11.07 -0.05 5.51
CA VAL A 36 -9.93 0.87 5.42
C VAL A 36 -10.03 1.74 4.15
N GLY A 37 -10.63 1.19 3.07
CA GLY A 37 -11.02 1.91 1.85
C GLY A 37 -11.88 3.12 2.15
N ILE A 38 -12.98 2.87 2.86
CA ILE A 38 -13.95 3.90 3.23
C ILE A 38 -13.33 4.98 4.13
N GLN A 39 -12.38 4.61 4.99
CA GLN A 39 -11.63 5.58 5.80
C GLN A 39 -10.87 6.57 4.93
N SER A 40 -10.23 6.11 3.86
CA SER A 40 -9.52 7.00 2.94
C SER A 40 -10.48 7.75 2.01
N MET A 41 -11.36 7.00 1.35
CA MET A 41 -12.29 7.43 0.32
C MET A 41 -13.70 6.87 0.61
N PRO A 42 -14.68 7.71 0.99
CA PRO A 42 -14.63 9.18 1.02
C PRO A 42 -14.11 9.81 2.33
N GLY A 43 -13.87 9.04 3.40
CA GLY A 43 -13.70 9.56 4.77
C GLY A 43 -12.72 10.74 4.93
N LEU A 44 -11.42 10.49 4.77
CA LEU A 44 -10.37 11.50 4.93
C LEU A 44 -10.45 12.58 3.86
N VAL A 45 -10.91 12.27 2.65
CA VAL A 45 -11.01 13.26 1.56
C VAL A 45 -12.07 14.31 1.88
N VAL A 46 -13.22 13.90 2.40
CA VAL A 46 -14.25 14.82 2.88
C VAL A 46 -13.73 15.63 4.06
N LEU A 47 -13.05 14.99 5.02
CA LEU A 47 -12.45 15.66 6.17
C LEU A 47 -11.45 16.75 5.77
N TYR A 48 -10.57 16.47 4.80
CA TYR A 48 -9.59 17.44 4.31
C TYR A 48 -10.21 18.56 3.49
N GLY A 49 -11.27 18.26 2.73
CA GLY A 49 -12.05 19.29 2.05
C GLY A 49 -12.76 20.25 3.01
N SER A 50 -13.21 19.76 4.17
CA SER A 50 -14.00 20.55 5.13
C SER A 50 -13.16 21.38 6.11
N ILE A 51 -11.96 20.92 6.49
CA ILE A 51 -11.07 21.63 7.44
C ILE A 51 -10.41 22.86 6.83
N VAL A 52 -10.17 22.86 5.51
CA VAL A 52 -9.49 23.97 4.83
C VAL A 52 -10.45 25.10 4.48
N LYS A 53 -9.90 26.32 4.29
CA LYS A 53 -10.71 27.46 3.82
C LYS A 53 -11.39 27.11 2.49
N LYS A 54 -12.64 27.56 2.29
CA LYS A 54 -13.47 27.27 1.10
C LYS A 54 -12.73 27.39 -0.24
N LYS A 55 -11.88 28.41 -0.41
CA LYS A 55 -11.09 28.61 -1.64
C LYS A 55 -10.05 27.51 -1.94
N TRP A 56 -9.70 26.68 -0.97
CA TRP A 56 -8.71 25.60 -1.08
C TRP A 56 -9.32 24.20 -0.92
N ALA A 57 -10.63 24.09 -0.64
CA ALA A 57 -11.33 22.83 -0.39
C ALA A 57 -11.18 21.85 -1.56
N VAL A 58 -11.43 22.32 -2.78
CA VAL A 58 -11.35 21.52 -3.99
C VAL A 58 -9.93 20.99 -4.22
N ASN A 59 -8.92 21.86 -4.16
CA ASN A 59 -7.52 21.46 -4.34
C ASN A 59 -7.09 20.42 -3.29
N SER A 60 -7.54 20.58 -2.04
CA SER A 60 -7.20 19.67 -0.94
C SER A 60 -7.83 18.29 -1.13
N ALA A 61 -9.09 18.24 -1.55
CA ALA A 61 -9.77 17.00 -1.91
C ALA A 61 -9.09 16.31 -3.11
N PHE A 62 -8.69 17.08 -4.14
CA PHE A 62 -7.95 16.53 -5.29
C PHE A 62 -6.57 16.00 -4.93
N MET A 63 -5.85 16.65 -4.01
CA MET A 63 -4.56 16.13 -3.52
C MET A 63 -4.75 14.75 -2.87
N ALA A 64 -5.76 14.59 -2.01
CA ALA A 64 -6.05 13.31 -1.37
C ALA A 64 -6.53 12.24 -2.38
N LEU A 65 -7.37 12.64 -3.35
CA LEU A 65 -7.82 11.74 -4.44
C LEU A 65 -6.68 11.28 -5.33
N TYR A 66 -5.81 12.21 -5.72
CA TYR A 66 -4.61 11.86 -6.46
C TYR A 66 -3.73 10.89 -5.67
N ALA A 67 -3.55 11.12 -4.37
CA ALA A 67 -2.72 10.26 -3.54
C ALA A 67 -3.24 8.83 -3.51
N TYR A 68 -4.55 8.67 -3.31
CA TYR A 68 -5.21 7.37 -3.32
C TYR A 68 -5.07 6.66 -4.69
N ALA A 69 -5.40 7.35 -5.78
CA ALA A 69 -5.37 6.76 -7.12
C ALA A 69 -3.96 6.45 -7.62
N SER A 70 -3.01 7.36 -7.42
CA SER A 70 -1.60 7.14 -7.81
C SER A 70 -0.96 6.02 -6.99
N THR A 71 -1.35 5.87 -5.72
CA THR A 71 -0.89 4.75 -4.90
C THR A 71 -1.28 3.44 -5.54
N LEU A 72 -2.54 3.26 -5.98
CA LEU A 72 -2.98 2.01 -6.61
C LEU A 72 -2.10 1.63 -7.80
N ILE A 73 -1.87 2.58 -8.70
CA ILE A 73 -1.08 2.37 -9.93
C ILE A 73 0.35 1.95 -9.59
N VAL A 74 1.03 2.73 -8.73
CA VAL A 74 2.43 2.44 -8.36
C VAL A 74 2.53 1.17 -7.50
N TRP A 75 1.50 0.89 -6.70
CA TRP A 75 1.41 -0.29 -5.85
C TRP A 75 1.44 -1.57 -6.67
N VAL A 76 0.54 -1.69 -7.64
CA VAL A 76 0.43 -2.91 -8.46
C VAL A 76 1.58 -3.04 -9.47
N LEU A 77 2.21 -1.94 -9.87
CA LEU A 77 3.31 -1.98 -10.83
C LEU A 77 4.66 -2.29 -10.18
N LEU A 78 4.90 -1.82 -8.96
CA LEU A 78 6.23 -1.85 -8.32
C LEU A 78 6.15 -2.10 -6.81
N ALA A 79 5.36 -1.28 -6.09
CA ALA A 79 5.54 -1.13 -4.64
C ALA A 79 5.13 -2.36 -3.83
N PHE A 80 4.13 -3.13 -4.28
CA PHE A 80 3.71 -4.35 -3.60
C PHE A 80 4.87 -5.36 -3.51
N ARG A 81 5.54 -5.65 -4.63
CA ARG A 81 6.69 -6.57 -4.67
C ARG A 81 7.87 -6.02 -3.85
N MET A 82 8.05 -4.69 -3.81
CA MET A 82 9.08 -4.07 -2.97
C MET A 82 8.79 -4.19 -1.47
N ALA A 83 7.52 -4.20 -1.07
CA ALA A 83 7.11 -4.31 0.34
C ALA A 83 7.00 -5.76 0.82
N PHE A 84 6.52 -6.68 -0.02
CA PHE A 84 6.15 -8.05 0.39
C PHE A 84 6.74 -9.17 -0.48
N GLY A 85 7.56 -8.83 -1.47
CA GLY A 85 8.20 -9.79 -2.36
C GLY A 85 9.60 -10.22 -1.91
N ASP A 86 10.43 -10.59 -2.88
CA ASP A 86 11.77 -11.09 -2.62
C ASP A 86 12.70 -9.99 -2.09
N ARG A 87 13.59 -10.39 -1.19
CA ARG A 87 14.60 -9.49 -0.61
C ARG A 87 15.59 -9.02 -1.69
N LEU A 88 15.77 -7.71 -1.78
CA LEU A 88 16.89 -7.08 -2.52
C LEU A 88 17.98 -6.64 -1.55
N LEU A 89 17.59 -5.89 -0.53
CA LEU A 89 18.41 -5.40 0.58
C LEU A 89 17.78 -5.85 1.90
N PRO A 90 18.50 -5.83 3.04
CA PRO A 90 17.94 -6.20 4.34
C PRO A 90 16.69 -5.41 4.76
N PHE A 91 16.49 -4.23 4.18
CA PHE A 91 15.39 -3.30 4.47
C PHE A 91 14.51 -2.99 3.25
N TRP A 92 14.73 -3.65 2.09
CA TRP A 92 14.02 -3.31 0.85
C TRP A 92 13.86 -4.50 -0.11
N GLY A 93 12.69 -4.65 -0.71
CA GLY A 93 12.39 -5.72 -1.67
C GLY A 93 12.71 -5.37 -3.12
N LYS A 94 12.73 -6.38 -3.98
CA LYS A 94 12.88 -6.24 -5.43
C LYS A 94 11.61 -5.67 -6.06
N ALA A 95 11.77 -4.67 -6.92
CA ALA A 95 10.65 -4.10 -7.66
C ALA A 95 10.14 -5.07 -8.75
N GLY A 96 8.83 -5.09 -8.94
CA GLY A 96 8.20 -5.89 -10.01
C GLY A 96 6.68 -5.72 -10.04
N PRO A 97 6.03 -6.17 -11.13
CA PRO A 97 4.58 -6.10 -11.26
C PRO A 97 3.88 -7.17 -10.43
N ALA A 98 2.74 -6.79 -9.87
CA ALA A 98 1.80 -7.60 -9.10
C ALA A 98 0.45 -7.70 -9.82
N LEU A 99 0.49 -7.96 -11.13
CA LEU A 99 -0.70 -7.91 -12.03
C LEU A 99 -0.95 -9.21 -12.80
N THR A 100 0.02 -10.14 -12.82
CA THR A 100 -0.11 -11.39 -13.57
C THR A 100 -1.19 -12.28 -12.96
N GLY A 101 -2.04 -12.90 -13.78
CA GLY A 101 -3.13 -13.76 -13.31
C GLY A 101 -2.65 -14.90 -12.41
N ASP A 102 -1.60 -15.62 -12.83
CA ASP A 102 -1.02 -16.72 -12.04
C ASP A 102 -0.52 -16.25 -10.68
N PHE A 103 0.04 -15.05 -10.64
CA PHE A 103 0.53 -14.43 -9.42
C PHE A 103 -0.63 -14.06 -8.47
N LEU A 104 -1.70 -13.48 -9.00
CA LEU A 104 -2.85 -13.02 -8.21
C LEU A 104 -3.73 -14.16 -7.68
N VAL A 105 -3.81 -15.28 -8.41
CA VAL A 105 -4.61 -16.45 -8.03
C VAL A 105 -3.84 -17.39 -7.08
N ALA A 106 -2.51 -17.32 -7.08
CA ALA A 106 -1.67 -18.07 -6.13
C ALA A 106 -2.04 -17.74 -4.67
N ARG A 107 -1.71 -18.66 -3.77
CA ARG A 107 -1.85 -18.44 -2.33
C ARG A 107 -0.99 -17.26 -1.91
N ALA A 108 -1.56 -16.39 -1.06
CA ALA A 108 -0.84 -15.26 -0.48
C ALA A 108 0.46 -15.74 0.20
N SER A 109 1.58 -15.09 -0.06
CA SER A 109 2.86 -15.46 0.53
C SER A 109 3.76 -14.28 0.83
N PHE A 110 4.58 -14.41 1.88
CA PHE A 110 5.63 -13.45 2.22
C PHE A 110 6.99 -14.13 2.12
N PRO A 111 7.60 -14.23 0.92
CA PRO A 111 8.81 -15.02 0.71
C PRO A 111 9.96 -14.63 1.63
N ALA A 112 10.12 -13.34 1.91
CA ALA A 112 11.19 -12.81 2.75
C ALA A 112 11.00 -13.04 4.27
N THR A 113 9.85 -13.59 4.71
CA THR A 113 9.64 -14.06 6.10
C THR A 113 10.19 -15.46 6.34
N ALA A 114 10.63 -16.17 5.30
CA ALA A 114 11.33 -17.44 5.47
C ALA A 114 12.65 -17.25 6.23
N HIS A 115 12.93 -18.11 7.20
CA HIS A 115 14.20 -18.13 7.91
C HIS A 115 15.06 -19.29 7.41
N TYR A 116 16.30 -18.97 7.05
CA TYR A 116 17.31 -19.93 6.63
C TYR A 116 18.42 -19.97 7.68
N GLY A 117 18.75 -21.17 8.15
CA GLY A 117 19.81 -21.40 9.13
C GLY A 117 21.22 -21.19 8.56
N ALA A 118 22.23 -21.34 9.41
CA ALA A 118 23.64 -21.11 9.05
C ALA A 118 24.14 -22.00 7.88
N GLY A 119 23.48 -23.13 7.61
CA GLY A 119 23.75 -24.03 6.49
C GLY A 119 22.90 -23.77 5.23
N GLY A 120 22.11 -22.70 5.19
CA GLY A 120 21.17 -22.41 4.10
C GLY A 120 19.91 -23.28 4.08
N ALA A 121 19.73 -24.15 5.07
CA ALA A 121 18.51 -24.95 5.24
C ALA A 121 17.34 -24.05 5.70
N LEU A 122 16.15 -24.30 5.14
CA LEU A 122 14.92 -23.62 5.56
C LEU A 122 14.53 -24.10 6.97
N GLU A 123 14.61 -23.21 7.95
CA GLU A 123 14.23 -23.48 9.34
C GLU A 123 12.77 -23.10 9.60
N VAL A 124 12.32 -21.99 9.00
CA VAL A 124 10.94 -21.50 9.13
C VAL A 124 10.39 -21.20 7.74
N ALA A 125 9.28 -21.87 7.39
CA ALA A 125 8.58 -21.64 6.14
C ALA A 125 8.04 -20.20 6.06
N PRO A 126 7.92 -19.63 4.84
CA PRO A 126 7.34 -18.30 4.69
C PRO A 126 5.89 -18.29 5.20
N THR A 127 5.49 -17.16 5.75
CA THR A 127 4.11 -16.95 6.18
C THR A 127 3.19 -16.98 4.95
N GLN A 128 2.18 -17.85 5.00
CA GLN A 128 1.23 -18.04 3.90
C GLN A 128 -0.21 -18.00 4.44
N PRO A 129 -0.92 -16.88 4.32
CA PRO A 129 -2.34 -16.81 4.65
C PRO A 129 -3.20 -17.75 3.78
N TYR A 130 -4.40 -18.09 4.25
CA TYR A 130 -5.33 -18.99 3.54
C TYR A 130 -6.28 -18.23 2.60
N TYR A 131 -5.76 -17.23 1.89
CA TYR A 131 -6.48 -16.47 0.87
C TYR A 131 -5.57 -16.16 -0.33
N PRO A 132 -6.12 -15.77 -1.49
CA PRO A 132 -5.32 -15.50 -2.68
C PRO A 132 -4.46 -14.25 -2.52
N GLU A 133 -3.35 -14.20 -3.23
CA GLU A 133 -2.44 -13.07 -3.25
C GLU A 133 -3.15 -11.77 -3.70
N ALA A 134 -4.14 -11.85 -4.60
CA ALA A 134 -4.97 -10.70 -4.97
C ALA A 134 -5.61 -9.99 -3.77
N THR A 135 -6.07 -10.76 -2.78
CA THR A 135 -6.68 -10.24 -1.56
C THR A 135 -5.64 -9.54 -0.68
N LEU A 136 -4.42 -10.09 -0.60
CA LEU A 136 -3.31 -9.45 0.09
C LEU A 136 -2.92 -8.13 -0.58
N VAL A 137 -2.77 -8.13 -1.91
CA VAL A 137 -2.43 -6.95 -2.72
C VAL A 137 -3.43 -5.83 -2.47
N LEU A 138 -4.73 -6.13 -2.50
CA LEU A 138 -5.80 -5.16 -2.27
C LEU A 138 -5.79 -4.62 -0.84
N PHE A 139 -5.67 -5.49 0.16
CA PHE A 139 -5.67 -5.07 1.56
C PHE A 139 -4.46 -4.17 1.86
N GLN A 140 -3.28 -4.55 1.40
CA GLN A 140 -2.06 -3.79 1.67
C GLN A 140 -1.99 -2.49 0.86
N PHE A 141 -2.55 -2.47 -0.36
CA PHE A 141 -2.79 -1.22 -1.09
C PHE A 141 -3.53 -0.22 -0.21
N GLN A 142 -4.53 -0.69 0.52
CA GLN A 142 -5.39 0.19 1.28
C GLN A 142 -4.67 0.86 2.48
N LEU A 143 -3.75 0.13 3.11
CA LEU A 143 -2.86 0.67 4.14
C LEU A 143 -1.81 1.63 3.55
N ALA A 144 -1.30 1.35 2.35
CA ALA A 144 -0.41 2.26 1.65
C ALA A 144 -1.12 3.57 1.28
N ALA A 145 -2.33 3.46 0.75
CA ALA A 145 -3.13 4.59 0.30
C ALA A 145 -3.53 5.50 1.47
N ILE A 146 -4.01 4.94 2.59
CA ILE A 146 -4.37 5.75 3.75
C ILE A 146 -3.15 6.49 4.31
N THR A 147 -1.94 5.90 4.26
CA THR A 147 -0.70 6.54 4.71
C THR A 147 -0.39 7.80 3.90
N LEU A 148 -0.48 7.73 2.58
CA LEU A 148 -0.24 8.91 1.72
C LEU A 148 -1.35 9.94 1.83
N VAL A 149 -2.60 9.52 2.05
CA VAL A 149 -3.71 10.43 2.31
C VAL A 149 -3.47 11.17 3.64
N LEU A 150 -3.06 10.48 4.71
CA LEU A 150 -2.68 11.10 5.98
C LEU A 150 -1.55 12.12 5.82
N LEU A 151 -0.54 11.77 5.04
CA LEU A 151 0.58 12.65 4.71
C LEU A 151 0.13 13.89 3.92
N ALA A 152 -0.87 13.75 3.04
CA ALA A 152 -1.46 14.87 2.32
C ALA A 152 -2.06 15.90 3.29
N GLY A 153 -2.70 15.43 4.36
CA GLY A 153 -3.28 16.25 5.42
C GLY A 153 -2.31 17.27 6.02
N ALA A 154 -1.05 16.87 6.25
CA ALA A 154 -0.01 17.74 6.78
C ALA A 154 0.44 18.84 5.79
N LEU A 155 0.23 18.64 4.49
CA LEU A 155 0.73 19.48 3.41
C LEU A 155 -0.37 20.34 2.74
N LEU A 156 -1.61 20.25 3.24
CA LEU A 156 -2.74 21.00 2.72
C LEU A 156 -2.48 22.51 2.76
N GLY A 157 -2.65 23.15 1.61
CA GLY A 157 -2.47 24.60 1.46
C GLY A 157 -1.02 25.09 1.62
N ARG A 158 -0.04 24.19 1.60
CA ARG A 158 1.41 24.51 1.65
C ARG A 158 2.15 24.07 0.39
N MET A 159 1.75 22.95 -0.21
CA MET A 159 2.40 22.41 -1.41
C MET A 159 1.51 22.55 -2.65
N ASN A 160 2.14 22.81 -3.80
CA ASN A 160 1.44 22.81 -5.07
C ASN A 160 1.16 21.37 -5.55
N ILE A 161 0.15 21.20 -6.40
CA ILE A 161 -0.25 19.86 -6.87
C ILE A 161 0.85 19.17 -7.69
N LYS A 162 1.64 19.92 -8.47
CA LYS A 162 2.71 19.34 -9.31
C LYS A 162 3.81 18.68 -8.48
N ALA A 163 4.23 19.33 -7.40
CA ALA A 163 5.19 18.79 -6.44
C ALA A 163 4.59 17.59 -5.70
N TRP A 164 3.30 17.65 -5.33
CA TRP A 164 2.60 16.51 -4.74
C TRP A 164 2.57 15.29 -5.65
N MET A 165 2.36 15.50 -6.96
CA MET A 165 2.33 14.43 -7.95
C MET A 165 3.66 13.69 -8.10
N ALA A 166 4.80 14.38 -7.92
CA ALA A 166 6.10 13.73 -7.89
C ALA A 166 6.41 13.11 -6.52
N PHE A 167 6.09 13.83 -5.44
CA PHE A 167 6.39 13.41 -4.08
C PHE A 167 5.68 12.11 -3.69
N THR A 168 4.39 11.98 -4.03
CA THR A 168 3.55 10.83 -3.66
C THR A 168 4.16 9.48 -4.10
N PRO A 169 4.42 9.24 -5.41
CA PRO A 169 4.99 7.96 -5.85
C PRO A 169 6.41 7.75 -5.34
N LEU A 170 7.22 8.81 -5.23
CA LEU A 170 8.58 8.72 -4.71
C LEU A 170 8.59 8.33 -3.23
N TRP A 171 7.73 8.94 -2.41
CA TRP A 171 7.64 8.62 -0.98
C TRP A 171 7.12 7.21 -0.75
N LEU A 172 6.12 6.78 -1.55
CA LEU A 172 5.64 5.40 -1.53
C LEU A 172 6.79 4.41 -1.78
N LEU A 173 7.58 4.64 -2.84
CA LEU A 173 8.65 3.73 -3.24
C LEU A 173 9.86 3.77 -2.31
N LEU A 174 10.24 4.94 -1.77
CA LEU A 174 11.50 5.10 -1.04
C LEU A 174 11.35 5.11 0.49
N SER A 175 10.15 5.42 1.00
CA SER A 175 9.88 5.47 2.44
C SER A 175 8.92 4.38 2.85
N TYR A 176 7.72 4.34 2.27
CA TYR A 176 6.69 3.39 2.69
C TYR A 176 7.12 1.94 2.50
N THR A 177 7.60 1.58 1.30
CA THR A 177 8.01 0.18 1.04
C THR A 177 9.22 -0.24 1.88
N VAL A 178 10.13 0.68 2.23
CA VAL A 178 11.26 0.39 3.13
C VAL A 178 10.74 0.04 4.52
N CYS A 179 9.83 0.85 5.07
CA CYS A 179 9.21 0.57 6.37
C CYS A 179 8.40 -0.73 6.35
N ALA A 180 7.55 -0.90 5.33
CA ALA A 180 6.70 -2.08 5.18
C ALA A 180 7.53 -3.36 5.01
N PHE A 181 8.58 -3.34 4.18
CA PHE A 181 9.48 -4.48 4.02
C PHE A 181 10.21 -4.81 5.33
N SER A 182 10.72 -3.78 6.01
CA SER A 182 11.48 -3.96 7.25
C SER A 182 10.67 -4.60 8.37
N LEU A 183 9.39 -4.23 8.51
CA LEU A 183 8.51 -4.68 9.61
C LEU A 183 7.59 -5.85 9.25
N TRP A 184 7.06 -5.89 8.04
CA TRP A 184 6.05 -6.86 7.62
C TRP A 184 6.52 -7.81 6.51
N GLY A 185 7.37 -7.31 5.62
CA GLY A 185 7.89 -8.08 4.49
C GLY A 185 9.02 -9.05 4.84
N GLY A 186 9.38 -9.21 6.12
CA GLY A 186 10.50 -10.09 6.52
C GLY A 186 11.88 -9.45 6.34
N GLY A 187 11.97 -8.12 6.43
CA GLY A 187 13.23 -7.38 6.57
C GLY A 187 13.77 -7.40 8.00
N PHE A 188 14.82 -6.63 8.26
CA PHE A 188 15.61 -6.74 9.49
C PHE A 188 14.83 -6.49 10.80
N LEU A 189 13.85 -5.58 10.83
CA LEU A 189 13.07 -5.30 12.05
C LEU A 189 12.15 -6.45 12.43
N TYR A 190 11.57 -7.12 11.43
CA TYR A 190 10.83 -8.37 11.63
C TYR A 190 11.72 -9.42 12.30
N HIS A 191 12.94 -9.60 11.80
CA HIS A 191 13.92 -10.55 12.35
C HIS A 191 14.43 -10.18 13.75
N TRP A 192 14.39 -8.89 14.11
CA TRP A 192 14.71 -8.41 15.46
C TRP A 192 13.55 -8.55 16.45
N GLY A 193 12.40 -9.07 16.02
CA GLY A 193 11.23 -9.27 16.87
C GLY A 193 10.45 -7.98 17.16
N VAL A 194 10.58 -6.96 16.32
CA VAL A 194 9.75 -5.75 16.45
C VAL A 194 8.31 -6.07 16.06
N ILE A 195 7.38 -5.78 16.98
CA ILE A 195 5.96 -6.09 16.79
C ILE A 195 5.25 -4.84 16.27
N ASP A 196 4.78 -4.90 15.02
CA ASP A 196 3.84 -3.92 14.44
C ASP A 196 2.63 -4.65 13.85
N TYR A 197 1.55 -4.74 14.63
CA TYR A 197 0.38 -5.54 14.26
C TYR A 197 -0.44 -4.93 13.11
N SER A 198 -0.73 -3.63 13.17
CA SER A 198 -1.66 -2.95 12.26
C SER A 198 -1.13 -1.67 11.62
N GLY A 199 0.16 -1.35 11.81
CA GLY A 199 0.82 -0.24 11.13
C GLY A 199 1.07 0.95 12.03
N GLY A 200 1.25 0.73 13.33
CA GLY A 200 1.68 1.77 14.26
C GLY A 200 2.92 2.49 13.74
N TYR A 201 3.92 1.73 13.28
CA TYR A 201 5.15 2.30 12.75
C TYR A 201 5.02 2.60 11.25
N VAL A 202 4.60 1.60 10.46
CA VAL A 202 4.59 1.71 8.98
C VAL A 202 3.64 2.80 8.49
N ILE A 203 2.53 3.06 9.18
CA ILE A 203 1.51 4.02 8.77
C ILE A 203 1.64 5.31 9.59
N HIS A 204 1.43 5.23 10.91
CA HIS A 204 1.22 6.42 11.73
C HIS A 204 2.51 7.17 12.03
N VAL A 205 3.54 6.47 12.52
CA VAL A 205 4.83 7.11 12.82
C VAL A 205 5.49 7.59 11.54
N SER A 206 5.51 6.77 10.48
CA SER A 206 6.17 7.15 9.21
C SER A 206 5.53 8.40 8.57
N SER A 207 4.20 8.45 8.45
CA SER A 207 3.49 9.59 7.87
C SER A 207 3.54 10.81 8.79
N GLY A 208 3.52 10.61 10.11
CA GLY A 208 3.67 11.69 11.09
C GLY A 208 5.03 12.38 10.99
N VAL A 209 6.11 11.61 10.96
CA VAL A 209 7.48 12.14 10.81
C VAL A 209 7.69 12.79 9.45
N ALA A 210 7.19 12.17 8.38
CA ALA A 210 7.26 12.74 7.03
C ALA A 210 6.47 14.04 6.94
N GLY A 211 5.27 14.11 7.51
CA GLY A 211 4.44 15.30 7.55
C GLY A 211 5.08 16.43 8.35
N PHE A 212 5.65 16.12 9.51
CA PHE A 212 6.40 17.08 10.33
C PHE A 212 7.62 17.64 9.58
N THR A 213 8.43 16.74 8.99
CA THR A 213 9.63 17.12 8.23
C THR A 213 9.26 17.98 7.03
N ALA A 214 8.26 17.57 6.26
CA ALA A 214 7.82 18.31 5.09
C ALA A 214 7.18 19.67 5.47
N ALA A 215 6.49 19.77 6.61
CA ALA A 215 5.97 21.04 7.11
C ALA A 215 7.07 22.03 7.55
N TYR A 216 8.22 21.52 7.99
CA TYR A 216 9.41 22.34 8.30
C TYR A 216 10.03 22.94 7.03
N TRP A 217 10.22 22.12 5.99
CA TRP A 217 10.84 22.56 4.73
C TRP A 217 9.89 23.36 3.84
N VAL A 218 8.62 22.99 3.78
CA VAL A 218 7.61 23.65 2.94
C VAL A 218 6.94 24.78 3.74
N ARG A 219 7.59 25.95 3.72
CA ARG A 219 7.06 27.14 4.39
C ARG A 219 5.82 27.67 3.67
N ARG A 220 4.80 28.04 4.45
CA ARG A 220 3.63 28.75 3.92
C ARG A 220 4.06 30.13 3.43
N ASP A 221 3.91 30.39 2.13
CA ASP A 221 4.22 31.71 1.58
C ASP A 221 3.25 32.72 2.21
N SER A 222 3.78 33.58 3.07
CA SER A 222 3.03 34.54 3.88
C SER A 222 3.03 35.88 3.17
N ARG A 223 2.75 35.90 1.85
CA ARG A 223 2.61 37.17 1.15
C ARG A 223 1.33 37.82 1.66
N PRO A 224 1.40 39.02 2.27
CA PRO A 224 0.20 39.82 2.47
C PRO A 224 -0.34 40.08 1.07
N THR A 225 -1.63 39.82 0.85
CA THR A 225 -2.32 40.44 -0.27
C THR A 225 -2.40 41.94 0.04
N THR A 226 -1.32 42.67 -0.22
CA THR A 226 -1.38 44.13 -0.32
C THR A 226 -2.24 44.45 -1.54
N SER A 227 -3.32 45.19 -1.25
CA SER A 227 -4.19 45.97 -2.13
C SER A 227 -3.74 46.12 -3.60
N CYS A 228 -4.67 45.86 -4.53
CA CYS A 228 -4.81 46.72 -5.69
C CYS A 228 -6.10 47.52 -5.51
N SER A 229 -5.92 48.83 -5.37
CA SER A 229 -6.90 49.87 -5.67
C SER A 229 -7.37 49.78 -7.11
#